data_AF-A0A414Z5G7-F1
#
_entry.id   AF-A0A414Z5G7-F1
#
_cell.length_a   1.000
_cell.length_b   1.000
_cell.length_c   1.000
_cell.angle_alpha   90.00
_cell.angle_beta   90.00
_cell.angle_gamma   90.00
#
_symmetry.space_group_name_H-M   'P 1'
#
loop_
_entity.id
_entity.type
_entity.pdbx_description
1 polymer ?
#
loop_
_entity_poly.entity_id
_entity_poly.type
_entity_poly.pdbx_seq_one_letter_code
_entity_poly.pdbx_strand_id
1 'polypeptide(L)'
;HYDAALGRFTTMDPLAEKYYGVSPYAYCGNNPVRYVDPDGRKIVDAKGNVIYTKDDGWLPNASQDALRIGNAMMQTRTGMIQFEKMVNADHNITLSISSESKIERANNRNRYRLGTSKKYFVGDKLKSVDIVIFEGTLNEFFTANTSKSKKYKVATKNNNEAIGAIAIHESVHATDEQNIKESKENVTKNTSHDIEKTPNEVENNTLRELFNQHNKF
;
A
#
# COMPACT_ATOMS: atom_id res chain seq x y z
N HIS A 1 -35.15 -9.04 6.86
CA HIS A 1 -35.49 -7.66 6.47
C HIS A 1 -34.20 -6.85 6.53
N TYR A 2 -33.79 -6.27 5.40
CA TYR A 2 -32.52 -5.58 5.16
C TYR A 2 -32.72 -4.07 5.33
N ASP A 3 -31.84 -3.39 6.08
CA ASP A 3 -31.87 -1.94 6.25
C ASP A 3 -30.67 -1.33 5.51
N ALA A 4 -30.97 -0.58 4.45
CA ALA A 4 -29.99 -0.03 3.51
C ALA A 4 -29.29 1.24 4.02
N ALA A 5 -29.54 1.71 5.25
CA ALA A 5 -29.03 3.00 5.71
C ALA A 5 -27.71 2.96 6.51
N LEU A 6 -27.22 1.79 6.99
CA LEU A 6 -26.10 1.74 7.95
C LEU A 6 -24.98 0.72 7.69
N GLY A 7 -25.04 -0.10 6.63
CA GLY A 7 -23.90 -0.92 6.18
C GLY A 7 -23.27 -1.84 7.25
N ARG A 8 -24.08 -2.43 8.15
CA ARG A 8 -23.62 -3.41 9.15
C ARG A 8 -24.67 -4.51 9.38
N PHE A 9 -24.23 -5.74 9.57
CA PHE A 9 -25.06 -6.87 10.01
C PHE A 9 -25.05 -6.97 11.55
N THR A 10 -26.20 -7.27 12.16
CA THR A 10 -26.41 -7.33 13.62
C THR A 10 -26.53 -8.77 14.16
N THR A 11 -25.96 -9.77 13.48
CA THR A 11 -26.06 -11.17 13.93
C THR A 11 -24.82 -11.97 13.59
N MET A 12 -24.36 -12.80 14.54
CA MET A 12 -23.23 -13.72 14.37
C MET A 12 -23.62 -14.95 13.54
N ASP A 13 -22.74 -15.35 12.63
CA ASP A 13 -22.86 -16.56 11.79
C ASP A 13 -22.38 -17.81 12.55
N PRO A 14 -23.23 -18.84 12.76
CA PRO A 14 -22.94 -20.02 13.56
C PRO A 14 -22.16 -21.14 12.82
N LEU A 15 -21.12 -20.78 12.04
CA LEU A 15 -20.19 -21.75 11.41
C LEU A 15 -18.71 -21.45 11.68
N ALA A 16 -18.41 -20.68 12.72
CA ALA A 16 -17.06 -20.22 13.07
C ALA A 16 -16.09 -21.30 13.61
N GLU A 17 -16.52 -22.55 13.83
CA GLU A 17 -15.75 -23.51 14.64
C GLU A 17 -15.02 -24.64 13.88
N LYS A 18 -14.83 -24.54 12.54
CA LYS A 18 -14.18 -25.64 11.80
C LYS A 18 -12.94 -25.36 10.95
N TYR A 19 -12.34 -24.16 10.99
CA TYR A 19 -11.08 -23.89 10.26
C TYR A 19 -10.11 -23.01 11.06
N TYR A 20 -9.12 -23.64 11.70
CA TYR A 20 -8.13 -23.00 12.59
C TYR A 20 -6.89 -22.42 11.86
N GLY A 21 -7.02 -21.97 10.61
CA GLY A 21 -5.83 -21.55 9.83
C GLY A 21 -6.05 -20.61 8.65
N VAL A 22 -7.21 -19.96 8.54
CA VAL A 22 -7.51 -18.97 7.50
C VAL A 22 -8.27 -17.80 8.12
N SER A 23 -7.87 -16.57 7.79
CA SER A 23 -8.45 -15.30 8.29
C SER A 23 -9.98 -15.24 8.13
N PRO A 24 -10.74 -14.72 9.11
CA PRO A 24 -12.22 -14.78 9.16
C PRO A 24 -12.92 -13.73 8.26
N TYR A 25 -12.38 -13.44 7.08
CA TYR A 25 -12.93 -12.50 6.09
C TYR A 25 -13.20 -13.16 4.73
N ALA A 26 -13.59 -14.44 4.72
CA ALA A 26 -14.07 -15.05 3.48
C ALA A 26 -15.41 -14.39 3.07
N TYR A 27 -15.37 -13.60 2.00
CA TYR A 27 -16.54 -13.03 1.33
C TYR A 27 -16.44 -13.34 -0.18
N CYS A 28 -17.60 -13.67 -0.79
CA CYS A 28 -17.85 -13.92 -2.23
C CYS A 28 -17.60 -15.31 -2.84
N GLY A 29 -18.38 -16.31 -2.40
CA GLY A 29 -19.47 -16.77 -3.28
C GLY A 29 -19.18 -17.62 -4.53
N ASN A 30 -18.09 -18.39 -4.57
CA ASN A 30 -17.97 -19.71 -5.23
C ASN A 30 -18.93 -20.04 -6.43
N ASN A 31 -18.74 -19.49 -7.64
CA ASN A 31 -19.10 -20.18 -8.90
C ASN A 31 -18.42 -19.59 -10.18
N PRO A 32 -17.99 -20.41 -11.17
CA PRO A 32 -16.88 -20.07 -12.06
C PRO A 32 -17.24 -19.92 -13.57
N VAL A 33 -16.27 -19.38 -14.32
CA VAL A 33 -16.04 -19.46 -15.78
C VAL A 33 -16.82 -18.50 -16.70
N ARG A 34 -16.05 -17.87 -17.61
CA ARG A 34 -16.40 -16.99 -18.75
C ARG A 34 -16.81 -15.58 -18.34
N TYR A 35 -15.84 -14.66 -18.26
CA TYR A 35 -15.39 -13.82 -19.36
C TYR A 35 -13.99 -13.30 -19.02
N VAL A 36 -13.07 -13.36 -19.97
CA VAL A 36 -11.77 -12.69 -19.87
C VAL A 36 -12.07 -11.20 -19.80
N ASP A 37 -11.88 -10.59 -18.64
CA ASP A 37 -11.82 -9.14 -18.48
C ASP A 37 -10.34 -8.72 -18.63
N PRO A 38 -9.94 -8.05 -19.73
CA PRO A 38 -8.55 -7.67 -19.96
C PRO A 38 -8.06 -6.52 -19.05
N ASP A 39 -8.92 -5.92 -18.21
CA ASP A 39 -8.74 -4.55 -17.71
C ASP A 39 -8.51 -4.41 -16.18
N GLY A 40 -7.29 -4.76 -15.75
CA GLY A 40 -6.64 -3.95 -14.71
C GLY A 40 -7.04 -4.17 -13.25
N ARG A 41 -7.63 -5.30 -12.85
CA ARG A 41 -7.91 -5.62 -11.42
C ARG A 41 -6.89 -6.56 -10.77
N LYS A 42 -5.61 -6.18 -10.78
CA LYS A 42 -4.53 -7.05 -10.33
C LYS A 42 -3.31 -6.35 -9.76
N ILE A 43 -2.59 -7.07 -8.91
CA ILE A 43 -1.17 -6.82 -8.62
C ILE A 43 -0.34 -7.91 -9.31
N VAL A 44 0.86 -7.56 -9.79
CA VAL A 44 1.74 -8.49 -10.50
C VAL A 44 3.09 -8.63 -9.81
N ASP A 45 3.78 -9.75 -10.08
CA ASP A 45 5.20 -9.92 -9.74
C ASP A 45 6.13 -9.20 -10.73
N ALA A 46 7.43 -9.24 -10.46
CA ALA A 46 8.46 -8.65 -11.33
C ALA A 46 8.52 -9.26 -12.75
N LYS A 47 7.94 -10.45 -12.97
CA LYS A 47 7.84 -11.11 -14.28
C LYS A 47 6.52 -10.77 -14.99
N GLY A 48 5.63 -10.01 -14.34
CA GLY A 48 4.31 -9.64 -14.85
C GLY A 48 3.23 -10.71 -14.62
N ASN A 49 3.50 -11.77 -13.85
CA ASN A 49 2.48 -12.74 -13.47
C ASN A 49 1.56 -12.13 -12.41
N VAL A 50 0.27 -12.42 -12.52
CA VAL A 50 -0.71 -11.98 -11.51
C VAL A 50 -0.41 -12.66 -10.18
N ILE A 51 -0.43 -11.89 -9.09
CA ILE A 51 -0.22 -12.38 -7.71
C ILE A 51 -1.37 -12.02 -6.76
N TYR A 52 -2.21 -11.06 -7.14
CA TYR A 52 -3.43 -10.72 -6.43
C TYR A 52 -4.52 -10.31 -7.42
N THR A 53 -5.75 -10.75 -7.18
CA THR A 53 -6.96 -10.26 -7.87
C THR A 53 -8.01 -9.83 -6.85
N LYS A 54 -8.94 -8.95 -7.25
CA LYS A 54 -10.04 -8.53 -6.36
C LYS A 54 -10.96 -9.69 -5.97
N ASP A 55 -11.12 -10.67 -6.86
CA ASP A 55 -12.07 -11.78 -6.70
C ASP A 55 -11.45 -12.96 -5.94
N ASP A 56 -10.18 -13.29 -6.20
CA ASP A 56 -9.50 -14.45 -5.58
C ASP A 56 -8.60 -14.06 -4.38
N GLY A 57 -8.30 -12.77 -4.22
CA GLY A 57 -7.32 -12.30 -3.25
C GLY A 57 -5.89 -12.71 -3.66
N TRP A 58 -5.07 -13.12 -2.69
CA TRP A 58 -3.68 -13.52 -2.92
C TRP A 58 -3.58 -14.89 -3.61
N LEU A 59 -2.85 -14.94 -4.71
CA LEU A 59 -2.57 -16.17 -5.44
C LEU A 59 -1.34 -16.90 -4.86
N PRO A 60 -1.21 -18.23 -5.06
CA PRO A 60 -0.12 -19.02 -4.47
C PRO A 60 1.30 -18.60 -4.87
N ASN A 61 1.45 -17.88 -5.99
CA ASN A 61 2.71 -17.37 -6.51
C ASN A 61 3.07 -15.97 -5.97
N ALA A 62 2.26 -15.39 -5.07
CA ALA A 62 2.57 -14.12 -4.44
C ALA A 62 3.86 -14.19 -3.60
N SER A 63 4.74 -13.22 -3.78
CA SER A 63 5.96 -13.12 -2.97
C SER A 63 5.63 -12.81 -1.51
N GLN A 64 6.50 -13.24 -0.60
CA GLN A 64 6.36 -12.90 0.83
C GLN A 64 6.37 -11.39 1.06
N ASP A 65 7.13 -10.64 0.27
CA ASP A 65 7.14 -9.18 0.32
C ASP A 65 5.79 -8.57 -0.06
N ALA A 66 5.21 -9.00 -1.19
CA ALA A 66 3.91 -8.49 -1.63
C ALA A 66 2.82 -8.81 -0.59
N LEU A 67 2.79 -10.05 -0.10
CA LEU A 67 1.90 -10.48 0.98
C LEU A 67 2.06 -9.57 2.21
N ARG A 68 3.31 -9.37 2.67
CA ARG A 68 3.63 -8.57 3.85
C ARG A 68 3.20 -7.11 3.68
N ILE A 69 3.49 -6.51 2.53
CA ILE A 69 3.12 -5.13 2.21
C ILE A 69 1.60 -4.98 2.15
N GLY A 70 0.92 -5.74 1.29
CA GLY A 70 -0.51 -5.56 1.10
C GLY A 70 -1.30 -5.90 2.37
N ASN A 71 -0.93 -6.95 3.10
CA ASN A 71 -1.55 -7.26 4.39
C ASN A 71 -1.30 -6.16 5.43
N ALA A 72 -0.13 -5.51 5.43
CA ALA A 72 0.14 -4.36 6.28
C ALA A 72 -0.71 -3.14 5.92
N MET A 73 -0.89 -2.85 4.61
CA MET A 73 -1.77 -1.78 4.16
C MET A 73 -3.21 -2.02 4.62
N MET A 74 -3.71 -3.25 4.47
CA MET A 74 -5.09 -3.63 4.80
C MET A 74 -5.42 -3.60 6.31
N GLN A 75 -4.46 -3.33 7.19
CA GLN A 75 -4.72 -3.13 8.64
C GLN A 75 -5.44 -1.82 8.95
N THR A 76 -5.51 -0.90 7.98
CA THR A 76 -6.13 0.42 8.12
C THR A 76 -7.19 0.63 7.05
N ARG A 77 -8.19 1.46 7.34
CA ARG A 77 -9.24 1.81 6.36
C ARG A 77 -8.65 2.60 5.21
N THR A 78 -7.81 3.59 5.53
CA THR A 78 -7.08 4.36 4.50
C THR A 78 -6.24 3.43 3.63
N GLY A 79 -5.56 2.45 4.21
CA GLY A 79 -4.73 1.52 3.47
C GLY A 79 -5.51 0.52 2.61
N MET A 80 -6.67 0.03 3.06
CA MET A 80 -7.55 -0.78 2.22
C MET A 80 -8.00 -0.02 0.96
N ILE A 81 -8.38 1.26 1.10
CA ILE A 81 -8.79 2.10 -0.04
C ILE A 81 -7.65 2.27 -1.04
N GLN A 82 -6.44 2.52 -0.53
CA GLN A 82 -5.26 2.70 -1.37
C GLN A 82 -4.81 1.41 -2.05
N PHE A 83 -4.88 0.28 -1.34
CA PHE A 83 -4.61 -1.02 -1.93
C PHE A 83 -5.64 -1.34 -3.02
N GLU A 84 -6.93 -1.05 -2.81
CA GLU A 84 -7.95 -1.20 -3.86
C GLU A 84 -7.68 -0.32 -5.08
N LYS A 85 -7.20 0.92 -4.90
CA LYS A 85 -6.77 1.77 -6.02
C LYS A 85 -5.63 1.14 -6.82
N MET A 86 -4.65 0.53 -6.14
CA MET A 86 -3.55 -0.17 -6.80
C MET A 86 -4.04 -1.38 -7.58
N VAL A 87 -4.96 -2.15 -6.98
CA VAL A 87 -5.54 -3.33 -7.63
C VAL A 87 -6.28 -2.91 -8.89
N ASN A 88 -7.01 -1.79 -8.90
CA ASN A 88 -7.78 -1.32 -10.05
C ASN A 88 -6.98 -0.41 -11.02
N ALA A 89 -5.66 -0.33 -10.89
CA ALA A 89 -4.85 0.53 -11.75
C ALA A 89 -4.80 -0.01 -13.19
N ASP A 90 -4.80 0.89 -14.18
CA ASP A 90 -4.72 0.56 -15.61
C ASP A 90 -3.33 0.10 -16.07
N HIS A 91 -2.39 0.01 -15.13
CA HIS A 91 -0.99 -0.33 -15.32
C HIS A 91 -0.51 -1.31 -14.25
N ASN A 92 0.60 -2.00 -14.53
CA ASN A 92 1.12 -3.02 -13.62
C ASN A 92 1.80 -2.39 -12.41
N ILE A 93 1.47 -2.86 -11.20
CA ILE A 93 2.16 -2.45 -9.97
C ILE A 93 2.85 -3.66 -9.36
N THR A 94 4.12 -3.49 -9.00
CA THR A 94 4.91 -4.49 -8.26
C THR A 94 5.21 -4.00 -6.85
N LEU A 95 5.29 -4.93 -5.90
CA LEU A 95 5.55 -4.66 -4.49
C LEU A 95 6.76 -5.47 -4.01
N SER A 96 7.74 -4.81 -3.43
CA SER A 96 8.95 -5.46 -2.90
C SER A 96 9.50 -4.75 -1.66
N ILE A 97 10.20 -5.52 -0.82
CA ILE A 97 10.93 -5.00 0.33
C ILE A 97 12.42 -5.17 0.06
N SER A 98 13.19 -4.11 0.31
CA SER A 98 14.65 -4.13 0.22
C SER A 98 15.26 -3.98 1.61
N SER A 99 16.24 -4.81 1.92
CA SER A 99 17.04 -4.70 3.14
C SER A 99 18.09 -3.59 3.08
N GLU A 100 18.21 -2.86 1.96
CA GLU A 100 19.17 -1.78 1.80
C GLU A 100 18.82 -0.55 2.65
N SER A 101 19.86 0.13 3.15
CA SER A 101 19.74 1.45 3.77
C SER A 101 20.02 2.56 2.76
N LYS A 102 18.99 3.35 2.45
CA LYS A 102 19.05 4.53 1.58
C LYS A 102 19.00 5.81 2.42
N ILE A 103 20.15 6.16 3.00
CA ILE A 103 20.29 7.35 3.86
C ILE A 103 21.35 8.27 3.28
N GLU A 104 20.94 9.46 2.89
CA GLU A 104 21.85 10.53 2.49
C GLU A 104 22.28 11.31 3.73
N ARG A 105 23.58 11.35 4.00
CA ARG A 105 24.17 12.03 5.16
C ARG A 105 24.87 13.30 4.66
N ALA A 106 24.32 14.47 4.97
CA ALA A 106 24.89 15.76 4.56
C ALA A 106 24.70 16.82 5.64
N ASN A 107 25.78 17.56 5.98
CA ASN A 107 25.76 18.76 6.84
C ASN A 107 24.88 18.62 8.10
N ASN A 108 25.23 17.66 8.98
CA ASN A 108 24.51 17.36 10.23
C ASN A 108 23.02 16.99 10.09
N ARG A 109 22.56 16.65 8.87
CA ARG A 109 21.21 16.16 8.62
C ARG A 109 21.26 14.86 7.84
N ASN A 110 20.44 13.91 8.26
CA ASN A 110 20.23 12.66 7.56
C ASN A 110 18.89 12.73 6.83
N ARG A 111 18.87 12.40 5.53
CA ARG A 111 17.63 12.19 4.77
C ARG A 111 17.41 10.70 4.63
N TYR A 112 16.26 10.24 5.11
CA TYR A 112 15.89 8.82 5.13
C TYR A 112 14.90 8.56 3.99
N ARG A 113 15.30 7.79 2.98
CA ARG A 113 14.37 7.32 1.94
C ARG A 113 13.73 6.01 2.40
N LEU A 114 12.48 6.08 2.82
CA LEU A 114 11.72 4.95 3.37
C LEU A 114 11.09 4.07 2.28
N GLY A 115 10.70 4.68 1.16
CA GLY A 115 10.10 4.02 0.02
C GLY A 115 10.46 4.71 -1.30
N THR A 116 10.04 4.10 -2.39
CA THR A 116 10.11 4.67 -3.74
C THR A 116 9.04 4.06 -4.63
N SER A 117 8.49 4.88 -5.51
CA SER A 117 7.56 4.49 -6.57
C SER A 117 8.15 4.81 -7.94
N LYS A 118 8.86 3.85 -8.52
CA LYS A 118 9.56 4.05 -9.80
C LYS A 118 8.63 3.76 -10.96
N LYS A 119 8.35 4.79 -11.76
CA LYS A 119 7.42 4.75 -12.89
C LYS A 119 8.14 4.39 -14.20
N TYR A 120 7.55 3.54 -15.01
CA TYR A 120 8.06 3.16 -16.33
C TYR A 120 7.03 3.49 -17.40
N PHE A 121 7.42 4.39 -18.31
CA PHE A 121 6.56 4.85 -19.39
C PHE A 121 6.99 4.21 -20.72
N VAL A 122 6.00 3.90 -21.56
CA VAL A 122 6.20 3.52 -22.96
C VAL A 122 5.48 4.57 -23.81
N GLY A 123 6.26 5.46 -24.44
CA GLY A 123 5.71 6.70 -25.00
C GLY A 123 5.10 7.55 -23.88
N ASP A 124 3.84 7.94 -24.05
CA ASP A 124 3.12 8.73 -23.04
C ASP A 124 2.33 7.89 -22.02
N LYS A 125 2.19 6.58 -22.24
CA LYS A 125 1.42 5.70 -21.35
C LYS A 125 2.29 5.14 -20.23
N LEU A 126 1.80 5.26 -18.99
CA LEU A 126 2.38 4.57 -17.85
C LEU A 126 2.16 3.06 -18.01
N LYS A 127 3.24 2.28 -18.03
CA LYS A 127 3.17 0.83 -18.25
C LYS A 127 3.26 0.05 -16.95
N SER A 128 4.14 0.48 -16.05
CA SER A 128 4.28 -0.14 -14.74
C SER A 128 4.86 0.81 -13.70
N VAL A 129 4.64 0.49 -12.43
CA VAL A 129 5.25 1.15 -11.27
C VAL A 129 5.83 0.10 -10.33
N ASP A 130 7.10 0.26 -9.97
CA ASP A 130 7.75 -0.55 -8.95
C ASP A 130 7.72 0.19 -7.61
N ILE A 131 6.99 -0.36 -6.64
CA ILE A 131 7.01 0.12 -5.26
C ILE A 131 8.02 -0.71 -4.48
N VAL A 132 9.03 -0.03 -3.93
CA VAL A 132 10.08 -0.64 -3.12
C VAL A 132 10.12 0.05 -1.76
N ILE A 133 10.02 -0.73 -0.69
CA ILE A 133 10.13 -0.24 0.68
C ILE A 133 11.50 -0.62 1.24
N PHE A 134 12.24 0.35 1.76
CA PHE A 134 13.59 0.15 2.28
C PHE A 134 13.54 -0.14 3.79
N GLU A 135 13.41 -1.42 4.15
CA GLU A 135 13.37 -1.87 5.54
C GLU A 135 14.70 -1.57 6.27
N GLY A 136 15.84 -1.63 5.56
CA GLY A 136 17.12 -1.17 6.11
C GLY A 136 17.08 0.29 6.56
N THR A 137 16.54 1.19 5.72
CA THR A 137 16.33 2.58 6.09
C THR A 137 15.34 2.74 7.25
N LEU A 138 14.24 1.98 7.25
CA LEU A 138 13.20 2.06 8.28
C LEU A 138 13.77 1.76 9.68
N ASN A 139 14.61 0.72 9.78
CA ASN A 139 15.24 0.33 11.04
C ASN A 139 16.12 1.45 11.62
N GLU A 140 16.93 2.10 10.78
CA GLU A 140 17.73 3.26 11.20
C GLU A 140 16.87 4.50 11.46
N PHE A 141 15.82 4.72 10.66
CA PHE A 141 14.89 5.84 10.82
C PHE A 141 14.20 5.84 12.17
N PHE A 142 13.89 4.66 12.73
CA PHE A 142 13.35 4.53 14.08
C PHE A 142 14.32 4.93 15.20
N THR A 143 15.61 5.12 14.92
CA THR A 143 16.56 5.70 15.88
C THR A 143 16.71 7.22 15.74
N ALA A 144 16.27 7.78 14.61
CA ALA A 144 16.41 9.19 14.32
C ALA A 144 15.60 10.08 15.29
N ASN A 145 16.13 11.28 15.56
CA ASN A 145 15.46 12.32 16.37
C ASN A 145 14.76 13.34 15.47
N THR A 146 13.85 12.88 14.61
CA THR A 146 13.03 13.74 13.73
C THR A 146 11.55 13.69 14.13
N SER A 147 10.79 14.73 13.82
CA SER A 147 9.35 14.77 14.10
C SER A 147 8.61 13.62 13.40
N LYS A 148 8.96 13.31 12.15
CA LYS A 148 8.38 12.18 11.39
C LYS A 148 8.69 10.85 12.09
N SER A 149 9.96 10.62 12.48
CA SER A 149 10.35 9.38 13.20
C SER A 149 9.62 9.22 14.53
N LYS A 150 9.50 10.29 15.33
CA LYS A 150 8.72 10.28 16.58
C LYS A 150 7.26 9.91 16.33
N LYS A 151 6.64 10.45 15.27
CA LYS A 151 5.26 10.13 14.92
C LYS A 151 5.09 8.64 14.58
N TYR A 152 6.00 8.07 13.79
CA TYR A 152 5.99 6.63 13.49
C TYR A 152 6.13 5.79 14.76
N LYS A 153 7.08 6.12 15.64
CA LYS A 153 7.31 5.38 16.90
C LYS A 153 6.08 5.35 17.80
N VAL A 154 5.31 6.45 17.83
CA VAL A 154 4.13 6.56 18.69
C VAL A 154 2.91 5.89 18.05
N ALA A 155 2.79 5.93 16.73
CA ALA A 155 1.64 5.40 16.00
C ALA A 155 1.73 3.90 15.68
N THR A 156 2.94 3.33 15.63
CA THR A 156 3.16 1.93 15.19
C THR A 156 3.72 1.08 16.32
N LYS A 157 3.31 -0.19 16.39
CA LYS A 157 3.77 -1.21 17.34
C LYS A 157 4.83 -2.15 16.77
N ASN A 158 4.88 -2.29 15.44
CA ASN A 158 5.78 -3.20 14.76
C ASN A 158 6.17 -2.66 13.38
N ASN A 159 7.21 -3.25 12.79
CA ASN A 159 7.69 -2.84 11.47
C ASN A 159 6.64 -3.01 10.37
N ASN A 160 5.71 -3.97 10.47
CA ASN A 160 4.71 -4.18 9.43
C ASN A 160 3.76 -2.99 9.34
N GLU A 161 3.28 -2.44 10.46
CA GLU A 161 2.44 -1.24 10.46
C GLU A 161 3.15 -0.03 9.83
N ALA A 162 4.44 0.15 10.12
CA ALA A 162 5.25 1.20 9.50
C ALA A 162 5.45 0.96 8.00
N ILE A 163 5.72 -0.28 7.59
CA ILE A 163 5.77 -0.70 6.17
C ILE A 163 4.45 -0.38 5.49
N GLY A 164 3.31 -0.69 6.11
CA GLY A 164 1.98 -0.38 5.59
C GLY A 164 1.80 1.13 5.36
N ALA A 165 2.15 1.96 6.34
CA ALA A 165 2.08 3.42 6.21
C ALA A 165 2.96 3.96 5.07
N ILE A 166 4.17 3.42 4.91
CA ILE A 166 5.07 3.79 3.79
C ILE A 166 4.48 3.32 2.46
N ALA A 167 3.99 2.08 2.37
CA ALA A 167 3.38 1.55 1.16
C ALA A 167 2.16 2.38 0.71
N ILE A 168 1.38 2.88 1.68
CA ILE A 168 0.22 3.74 1.45
C ILE A 168 0.63 5.14 0.94
N HIS A 169 1.78 5.64 1.38
CA HIS A 169 2.35 6.85 0.81
C HIS A 169 2.74 6.61 -0.67
N GLU A 170 3.52 5.57 -0.91
CA GLU A 170 4.00 5.20 -2.24
C GLU A 170 2.86 4.85 -3.22
N SER A 171 1.77 4.24 -2.73
CA SER A 171 0.61 3.90 -3.57
C SER A 171 -0.05 5.13 -4.19
N VAL A 172 -0.02 6.29 -3.52
CA VAL A 172 -0.54 7.54 -4.08
C VAL A 172 0.28 7.94 -5.30
N HIS A 173 1.61 7.88 -5.21
CA HIS A 173 2.48 8.15 -6.35
C HIS A 173 2.27 7.16 -7.50
N ALA A 174 1.81 5.94 -7.21
CA ALA A 174 1.54 4.92 -8.21
C ALA A 174 0.14 5.04 -8.84
N THR A 175 -0.86 5.56 -8.14
CA THR A 175 -2.28 5.46 -8.57
C THR A 175 -2.99 6.78 -8.80
N ASP A 176 -2.51 7.89 -8.25
CA ASP A 176 -3.16 9.19 -8.42
C ASP A 176 -2.74 9.83 -9.74
N GLU A 177 -3.68 9.95 -10.69
CA GLU A 177 -3.41 10.44 -12.05
C GLU A 177 -2.79 11.84 -12.06
N GLN A 178 -3.26 12.74 -11.19
CA GLN A 178 -2.74 14.10 -11.09
C GLN A 178 -1.30 14.07 -10.56
N ASN A 179 -1.04 13.29 -9.51
CA ASN A 179 0.30 13.11 -8.96
C ASN A 179 1.27 12.53 -9.99
N ILE A 180 0.84 11.52 -10.76
CA ILE A 180 1.64 10.91 -11.83
C ILE A 180 1.98 11.93 -12.91
N LYS A 181 0.98 12.73 -13.34
CA LYS A 181 1.17 13.78 -14.34
C LYS A 181 2.13 14.86 -13.84
N GLU A 182 1.90 15.42 -12.67
CA GLU A 182 2.75 16.44 -12.07
C GLU A 182 4.19 15.94 -11.86
N SER A 183 4.34 14.69 -11.44
CA SER A 183 5.64 14.02 -11.31
C SER A 183 6.37 13.94 -12.65
N LYS A 184 5.67 13.59 -13.73
CA LYS A 184 6.24 13.59 -15.10
C LYS A 184 6.60 15.01 -15.56
N GLU A 185 5.76 16.00 -15.28
CA GLU A 185 6.02 17.39 -15.67
C GLU A 185 7.21 18.00 -14.92
N ASN A 186 7.38 17.69 -13.64
CA ASN A 186 8.55 18.15 -12.87
C ASN A 186 9.86 17.67 -13.51
N VAL A 187 9.88 16.45 -14.07
CA VAL A 187 11.06 15.90 -14.75
C VAL A 187 11.19 16.43 -16.18
N THR A 188 10.12 16.44 -16.96
CA THR A 188 10.16 16.72 -18.41
C THR A 188 10.09 18.20 -18.76
N LYS A 189 9.37 18.99 -17.96
CA LYS A 189 9.15 20.43 -18.15
C LYS A 189 9.86 21.28 -17.10
N ASN A 190 10.60 20.67 -16.17
CA ASN A 190 11.32 21.35 -15.10
C ASN A 190 10.41 22.24 -14.22
N THR A 191 9.20 21.76 -13.93
CA THR A 191 8.25 22.39 -13.00
C THR A 191 8.53 21.99 -11.55
N SER A 192 7.85 22.64 -10.60
CA SER A 192 8.03 22.44 -9.15
C SER A 192 6.73 22.10 -8.43
N HIS A 193 5.88 21.26 -9.01
CA HIS A 193 4.63 20.80 -8.37
C HIS A 193 4.94 20.01 -7.09
N ASP A 194 4.16 20.22 -6.03
CA ASP A 194 4.32 19.51 -4.75
C ASP A 194 3.63 18.15 -4.79
N ILE A 195 4.36 17.17 -5.35
CA ILE A 195 3.88 15.79 -5.47
C ILE A 195 3.85 15.03 -4.13
N GLU A 196 4.40 15.60 -3.05
CA GLU A 196 4.52 14.95 -1.75
C GLU A 196 3.35 15.29 -0.82
N LYS A 197 2.58 16.35 -1.12
CA LYS A 197 1.47 16.80 -0.28
C LYS A 197 0.41 15.71 -0.04
N THR A 198 -0.20 15.19 -1.11
CA THR A 198 -1.27 14.18 -1.02
C THR A 198 -0.77 12.86 -0.40
N PRO A 199 0.38 12.29 -0.82
CA PRO A 199 0.98 11.12 -0.15
C PRO A 199 1.18 11.32 1.36
N ASN A 200 1.74 12.46 1.77
CA ASN A 200 1.94 12.76 3.18
C ASN A 200 0.60 12.89 3.95
N GLU A 201 -0.46 13.42 3.35
CA GLU A 201 -1.78 13.49 3.98
C GLU A 201 -2.37 12.08 4.23
N VAL A 202 -2.31 11.20 3.23
CA VAL A 202 -2.82 9.82 3.31
C VAL A 202 -1.99 9.00 4.31
N GLU A 203 -0.66 9.15 4.31
CA GLU A 203 0.25 8.55 5.29
C GLU A 203 -0.10 9.03 6.72
N ASN A 204 -0.31 10.34 6.89
CA ASN A 204 -0.62 10.93 8.19
C ASN A 204 -1.98 10.44 8.74
N ASN A 205 -2.96 10.20 7.87
CA ASN A 205 -4.25 9.62 8.25
C ASN A 205 -4.09 8.16 8.69
N THR A 206 -3.28 7.38 7.97
CA THR A 206 -2.94 6.00 8.32
C THR A 206 -2.30 5.93 9.71
N LEU A 207 -1.29 6.76 9.98
CA LEU A 207 -0.64 6.80 11.30
C LEU A 207 -1.63 7.19 12.42
N ARG A 208 -2.61 8.05 12.14
CA ARG A 208 -3.68 8.37 13.11
C ARG A 208 -4.61 7.18 13.35
N GLU A 209 -4.98 6.44 12.30
CA GLU A 209 -5.78 5.23 12.44
C GLU A 209 -5.08 4.19 13.29
N LEU A 210 -3.80 3.91 13.02
CA LEU A 210 -2.99 2.97 13.81
C LEU A 210 -2.87 3.41 15.28
N PHE A 211 -2.54 4.68 15.51
CA PHE A 211 -2.49 5.23 16.87
C PHE A 211 -3.82 5.03 17.61
N ASN A 212 -4.95 5.33 16.97
CA ASN A 212 -6.28 5.17 17.58
C ASN A 212 -6.64 3.70 17.82
N GLN A 213 -6.24 2.78 16.93
CA GLN A 213 -6.44 1.34 17.13
C GLN A 213 -5.70 0.84 18.37
N HIS A 214 -4.53 1.41 18.66
CA HIS A 214 -3.71 0.99 19.81
C HIS A 214 -4.10 1.64 21.13
N ASN A 215 -4.67 2.84 21.08
CA ASN A 215 -5.00 3.67 22.25
C ASN A 215 -6.51 3.84 22.43
N LYS A 216 -7.30 2.83 22.03
CA LYS A 216 -8.75 2.83 22.23
C LYS A 216 -9.09 3.19 23.69
N PHE A 217 -9.64 4.38 23.88
CA PHE A 217 -10.43 4.75 25.06
C PHE A 217 -11.85 4.24 24.88
#